data_AF-A0AA36ENT1-F1
#
_entry.id   AF-A0AA36ENT1-F1
#
_cell.length_a   1.000
_cell.length_b   1.000
_cell.length_c   1.000
_cell.angle_alpha   90.00
_cell.angle_beta   90.00
_cell.angle_gamma   90.00
#
_symmetry.space_group_name_H-M   'P 1'
#
loop_
_entity.id
_entity.type
_entity.pdbx_description
1 polymer ?
#
loop_
_entity_poly.entity_id
_entity_poly.type
_entity_poly.pdbx_seq_one_letter_code
_entity_poly.pdbx_strand_id
1 'polypeptide(L)'
;MALETWLIKVKKTISQSFDSVRAAPPPKTPVIKRSRVGVLAFEIAGIMPKLTHMWRFLSDENIAHLHNESICLEGVRKIVSDDDTFLLGLACAEIVENLRVLAKSVSRISKRCDDPILRTFETLFDEFANSDHDPYNWTLNSKEMEAKIKKMERYVTATAILYREIDNLTVIENKFEEIIDKQ
;
A
#
# COMPACT_ATOMS: atom_id res chain seq x y z
N MET A 1 24.14 62.71 -23.53
CA MET A 1 25.08 61.64 -23.13
C MET A 1 24.83 61.02 -21.74
N ALA A 2 23.78 61.40 -20.99
CA ALA A 2 23.49 60.77 -19.68
C ALA A 2 22.49 59.60 -19.75
N LEU A 3 21.54 59.64 -20.71
CA LEU A 3 20.52 58.61 -20.91
C LEU A 3 21.09 57.27 -21.39
N GLU A 4 22.02 57.30 -22.34
CA GLU A 4 22.70 56.10 -22.84
C GLU A 4 23.50 55.39 -21.73
N THR A 5 24.17 56.16 -20.87
CA THR A 5 24.94 55.64 -19.74
C THR A 5 24.04 54.98 -18.69
N TRP A 6 22.82 55.49 -18.52
CA TRP A 6 21.83 54.90 -17.61
C TRP A 6 21.25 53.61 -18.18
N LEU A 7 20.89 53.58 -19.46
CA LEU A 7 20.37 52.38 -20.14
C LEU A 7 21.40 51.23 -20.16
N ILE A 8 22.68 51.54 -20.39
CA ILE A 8 23.75 50.54 -20.35
C ILE A 8 23.89 49.97 -18.93
N LYS A 9 23.74 50.81 -17.89
CA LYS A 9 23.81 50.36 -16.49
C LYS A 9 22.63 49.47 -16.13
N VAL A 10 21.42 49.84 -16.52
CA VAL A 10 20.20 49.02 -16.30
C VAL A 10 20.32 47.68 -17.01
N LYS A 11 20.75 47.67 -18.28
CA LYS A 11 20.94 46.43 -19.04
C LYS A 11 22.00 45.53 -18.40
N LYS A 12 23.10 46.09 -17.89
CA LYS A 12 24.17 45.32 -17.22
C LYS A 12 23.70 44.73 -15.88
N THR A 13 22.93 45.49 -15.09
CA THR A 13 22.39 45.00 -13.81
C THR A 13 21.35 43.91 -14.01
N ILE A 14 20.51 44.00 -15.05
CA ILE A 14 19.54 42.95 -15.38
C ILE A 14 20.24 41.68 -15.85
N SER A 15 21.24 41.77 -16.74
CA SER A 15 22.01 40.58 -17.15
C SER A 15 22.69 39.88 -15.97
N GLN A 16 23.24 40.63 -15.02
CA GLN A 16 23.92 40.06 -13.86
C GLN A 16 22.97 39.38 -12.84
N SER A 17 21.68 39.78 -12.78
CA SER A 17 20.73 39.14 -11.88
C SER A 17 20.21 37.78 -12.40
N PHE A 18 20.27 37.53 -13.71
CA PHE A 18 19.83 36.27 -14.30
C PHE A 18 20.90 35.16 -14.21
N ASP A 19 22.18 35.52 -14.22
CA ASP A 19 23.27 34.54 -14.17
C ASP A 19 23.56 33.98 -12.76
N SER A 20 23.04 34.62 -11.70
CA SER A 20 23.32 34.22 -10.30
C SER A 20 22.33 33.20 -9.70
N VAL A 21 21.34 32.70 -10.45
CA VAL A 21 20.24 31.85 -9.90
C VAL A 21 20.27 30.38 -10.39
N ARG A 22 21.36 29.87 -10.98
CA ARG A 22 21.40 28.42 -11.29
C ARG A 22 22.76 27.74 -11.21
N ALA A 23 23.40 27.88 -10.06
CA ALA A 23 24.41 26.92 -9.58
C ALA A 23 23.91 26.24 -8.29
N ALA A 24 22.82 25.48 -8.41
CA ALA A 24 22.45 24.43 -7.46
C ALA A 24 21.54 23.43 -8.20
N PRO A 25 21.83 22.12 -8.20
CA PRO A 25 20.86 21.14 -8.65
C PRO A 25 19.61 21.24 -7.76
N PRO A 26 18.40 21.28 -8.32
CA PRO A 26 17.19 21.17 -7.51
C PRO A 26 17.26 19.85 -6.71
N PRO A 27 16.74 19.80 -5.46
CA PRO A 27 16.59 18.53 -4.77
C PRO A 27 15.82 17.61 -5.71
N LYS A 28 16.41 16.46 -6.04
CA LYS A 28 15.79 15.46 -6.89
C LYS A 28 14.51 15.01 -6.20
N THR A 29 13.39 15.65 -6.50
CA THR A 29 12.10 15.02 -6.27
C THR A 29 12.18 13.69 -7.01
N PRO A 30 11.92 12.55 -6.34
CA PRO A 30 11.94 11.28 -7.02
C PRO A 30 10.93 11.40 -8.15
N VAL A 31 11.42 11.35 -9.39
CA VAL A 31 10.58 11.20 -10.57
C VAL A 31 9.96 9.83 -10.42
N ILE A 32 8.77 9.80 -9.82
CA ILE A 32 7.96 8.60 -9.76
C ILE A 32 7.62 8.30 -11.21
N LYS A 33 8.35 7.33 -11.77
CA LYS A 33 7.96 6.70 -13.03
C LYS A 33 6.50 6.31 -12.83
N ARG A 34 5.60 6.90 -13.63
CA ARG A 34 4.18 6.52 -13.65
C ARG A 34 4.12 5.03 -13.97
N SER A 35 4.09 4.21 -12.94
CA SER A 35 3.94 2.77 -13.06
C SER A 35 2.63 2.53 -13.78
N ARG A 36 2.66 1.71 -14.84
CA ARG A 36 1.47 1.34 -15.60
C ARG A 36 0.42 0.85 -14.59
N VAL A 37 -0.68 1.60 -14.49
CA VAL A 37 -1.77 1.40 -13.51
C VAL A 37 -2.21 -0.06 -13.40
N GLY A 38 -2.14 -0.81 -14.52
CA GLY A 38 -2.45 -2.25 -14.57
C GLY A 38 -1.59 -3.11 -13.65
N VAL A 39 -0.26 -2.99 -13.65
CA VAL A 39 0.62 -3.88 -12.85
C VAL A 39 0.37 -3.68 -11.35
N LEU A 40 0.15 -2.44 -10.93
CA LEU A 40 -0.15 -2.13 -9.53
C LEU A 40 -1.52 -2.66 -9.10
N ALA A 41 -2.54 -2.60 -9.96
CA ALA A 41 -3.86 -3.11 -9.63
C ALA A 41 -3.83 -4.61 -9.29
N PHE A 42 -3.09 -5.40 -10.07
CA PHE A 42 -2.92 -6.83 -9.81
C PHE A 42 -2.12 -7.11 -8.52
N GLU A 43 -1.05 -6.34 -8.26
CA GLU A 43 -0.27 -6.46 -7.03
C GLU A 43 -1.13 -6.15 -5.78
N ILE A 44 -1.93 -5.07 -5.84
CA ILE A 44 -2.85 -4.66 -4.78
C ILE A 44 -3.95 -5.71 -4.57
N ALA A 45 -4.51 -6.25 -5.65
CA ALA A 45 -5.54 -7.29 -5.59
C ALA A 45 -5.03 -8.59 -4.96
N GLY A 46 -3.72 -8.87 -4.98
CA GLY A 46 -3.13 -10.01 -4.27
C GLY A 46 -3.03 -9.82 -2.74
N ILE A 47 -3.07 -8.58 -2.25
CA ILE A 47 -2.98 -8.27 -0.82
C ILE A 47 -4.36 -8.08 -0.19
N MET A 48 -5.30 -7.50 -0.93
CA MET A 48 -6.66 -7.25 -0.45
C MET A 48 -7.34 -8.49 0.20
N PRO A 49 -7.32 -9.70 -0.38
CA PRO A 49 -7.89 -10.89 0.25
C PRO A 49 -7.25 -11.25 1.60
N LYS A 50 -5.96 -10.97 1.78
CA LYS A 50 -5.27 -11.22 3.05
C LYS A 50 -5.72 -10.24 4.13
N LEU A 51 -5.96 -8.98 3.75
CA LEU A 51 -6.54 -7.97 4.64
C LEU A 51 -7.99 -8.33 5.02
N THR A 52 -8.80 -8.76 4.05
CA THR A 52 -10.19 -9.17 4.34
C THR A 52 -10.25 -10.42 5.22
N HIS A 53 -9.36 -11.39 4.99
CA HIS A 53 -9.21 -12.55 5.85
C HIS A 53 -8.79 -12.14 7.27
N MET A 54 -7.76 -11.31 7.42
CA MET A 54 -7.30 -10.85 8.73
C MET A 54 -8.42 -10.16 9.51
N TRP A 55 -9.17 -9.27 8.87
CA TRP A 55 -10.33 -8.62 9.50
C TRP A 55 -11.37 -9.63 10.01
N ARG A 56 -11.73 -10.63 9.18
CA ARG A 56 -12.69 -11.67 9.55
C ARG A 56 -12.16 -12.56 10.66
N PHE A 57 -10.88 -12.90 10.63
CA PHE A 57 -10.23 -13.74 11.64
C PHE A 57 -10.25 -13.11 13.03
N LEU A 58 -10.21 -11.77 13.10
CA LEU A 58 -10.29 -11.02 14.35
C LEU A 58 -11.72 -10.90 14.91
N SER A 59 -12.72 -11.59 14.34
CA SER A 59 -14.07 -11.62 14.90
C SER A 59 -14.11 -12.40 16.21
N ASP A 60 -15.02 -12.01 17.10
CA ASP A 60 -15.22 -12.70 18.39
C ASP A 60 -15.47 -14.21 18.21
N GLU A 61 -16.21 -14.59 17.16
CA GLU A 61 -16.47 -15.99 16.82
C GLU A 61 -15.19 -16.75 16.49
N ASN A 62 -14.32 -16.18 15.65
CA ASN A 62 -13.08 -16.84 15.24
C ASN A 62 -12.05 -16.86 16.36
N ILE A 63 -12.00 -15.82 17.22
CA ILE A 63 -11.13 -15.81 18.40
C ILE A 63 -11.62 -16.84 19.43
N ALA A 64 -12.92 -16.95 19.66
CA ALA A 64 -13.48 -17.98 20.53
C ALA A 64 -13.20 -19.39 19.98
N HIS A 65 -13.32 -19.57 18.66
CA HIS A 65 -12.95 -20.82 18.01
C HIS A 65 -11.46 -21.13 18.17
N LEU A 66 -10.56 -20.17 17.97
CA LEU A 66 -9.12 -20.34 18.20
C LEU A 66 -8.83 -20.79 19.63
N HIS A 67 -9.50 -20.18 20.61
CA HIS A 67 -9.36 -20.56 22.00
C HIS A 67 -9.80 -22.02 22.22
N ASN A 68 -11.02 -22.37 21.82
CA ASN A 68 -11.61 -23.67 22.15
C ASN A 68 -11.01 -24.83 21.33
N GLU A 69 -10.67 -24.59 20.07
CA GLU A 69 -10.24 -25.64 19.13
C GLU A 69 -8.72 -25.69 18.94
N SER A 70 -7.96 -24.72 19.47
CA SER A 70 -6.49 -24.75 19.40
C SER A 70 -5.83 -24.62 20.77
N ILE A 71 -6.18 -23.59 21.54
CA ILE A 71 -5.53 -23.35 22.85
C ILE A 71 -5.94 -24.42 23.87
N CYS A 72 -7.21 -24.79 23.92
CA CYS A 72 -7.71 -25.82 24.84
C CYS A 72 -7.35 -27.25 24.46
N LEU A 73 -6.66 -27.47 23.33
CA LEU A 73 -6.24 -28.82 22.94
C LEU A 73 -5.21 -29.37 23.93
N GLU A 74 -5.49 -30.57 24.42
CA GLU A 74 -4.64 -31.28 25.39
C GLU A 74 -3.18 -31.40 24.91
N GLY A 75 -2.97 -31.60 23.61
CA GLY A 75 -1.63 -31.66 23.02
C GLY A 75 -0.88 -30.33 23.12
N VAL A 76 -1.57 -29.20 22.89
CA VAL A 76 -0.97 -27.86 23.01
C VAL A 76 -0.65 -27.57 24.47
N ARG A 77 -1.57 -27.88 25.39
CA ARG A 77 -1.37 -27.66 26.83
C ARG A 77 -0.21 -28.50 27.39
N LYS A 78 -0.03 -29.74 26.91
CA LYS A 78 1.07 -30.62 27.33
C LYS A 78 2.43 -30.30 26.71
N ILE A 79 2.47 -29.88 25.44
CA ILE A 79 3.74 -29.70 24.71
C ILE A 79 4.27 -28.27 24.84
N VAL A 80 3.38 -27.27 24.87
CA VAL A 80 3.75 -25.86 24.82
C VAL A 80 3.71 -25.24 26.22
N SER A 81 2.54 -25.21 26.87
CA SER A 81 2.35 -24.67 28.22
C SER A 81 0.94 -24.98 28.74
N ASP A 82 0.79 -25.25 30.03
CA ASP A 82 -0.52 -25.42 30.69
C ASP A 82 -1.16 -24.07 31.13
N ASP A 83 -0.40 -22.97 31.01
CA ASP A 83 -0.85 -21.62 31.35
C ASP A 83 -1.59 -20.98 30.16
N ASP A 84 -2.91 -20.81 30.32
CA ASP A 84 -3.78 -20.20 29.31
C ASP A 84 -3.35 -18.76 28.97
N THR A 85 -2.82 -18.01 29.93
CA THR A 85 -2.38 -16.62 29.68
C THR A 85 -1.15 -16.58 28.78
N PHE A 86 -0.23 -17.53 28.97
CA PHE A 86 0.92 -17.71 28.08
C PHE A 86 0.49 -18.12 26.68
N LEU A 87 -0.41 -19.11 26.55
CA LEU A 87 -0.87 -19.57 25.23
C LEU A 87 -1.63 -18.49 24.46
N LEU A 88 -2.48 -17.72 25.14
CA LEU A 88 -3.14 -16.54 24.57
C LEU A 88 -2.13 -15.46 24.16
N GLY A 89 -1.14 -15.18 25.01
CA GLY A 89 -0.06 -14.25 24.68
C GLY A 89 0.71 -14.67 23.43
N LEU A 90 1.00 -15.98 23.29
CA LEU A 90 1.65 -16.54 22.12
C LEU A 90 0.79 -16.41 20.85
N ALA A 91 -0.50 -16.73 20.94
CA ALA A 91 -1.43 -16.56 19.83
C ALA A 91 -1.56 -15.08 19.41
N CYS A 92 -1.67 -14.16 20.36
CA CYS A 92 -1.69 -12.73 20.10
C CYS A 92 -0.41 -12.26 19.41
N ALA A 93 0.76 -12.72 19.87
CA ALA A 93 2.04 -12.37 19.25
C ALA A 93 2.11 -12.82 17.78
N GLU A 94 1.63 -14.03 17.49
CA GLU A 94 1.57 -14.55 16.12
C GLU A 94 0.60 -13.74 15.24
N ILE A 95 -0.56 -13.37 15.76
CA ILE A 95 -1.55 -12.53 15.04
C ILE A 95 -0.95 -11.14 14.72
N VAL A 96 -0.28 -10.53 15.70
CA VAL A 96 0.39 -9.23 15.55
C VAL A 96 1.50 -9.31 14.52
N GLU A 97 2.31 -10.37 14.53
CA GLU A 97 3.36 -10.58 13.52
C GLU A 97 2.77 -10.71 12.10
N ASN A 98 1.68 -11.46 11.95
CA ASN A 98 0.97 -11.58 10.68
C ASN A 98 0.42 -10.22 10.20
N LEU A 99 -0.14 -9.40 11.10
CA LEU A 99 -0.56 -8.04 10.77
C LEU A 99 0.64 -7.17 10.35
N ARG A 100 1.79 -7.29 11.03
CA ARG A 100 3.02 -6.55 10.72
C ARG A 100 3.54 -6.88 9.32
N VAL A 101 3.46 -8.15 8.90
CA VAL A 101 3.85 -8.58 7.54
C VAL A 101 2.91 -7.99 6.48
N LEU A 102 1.61 -7.92 6.75
CA LEU A 102 0.65 -7.26 5.87
C LEU A 102 0.90 -5.75 5.78
N ALA A 103 1.13 -5.09 6.92
CA ALA A 103 1.45 -3.67 6.96
C ALA A 103 2.71 -3.33 6.15
N LYS A 104 3.77 -4.15 6.25
CA LYS A 104 4.97 -4.00 5.40
C LYS A 104 4.67 -4.13 3.91
N SER A 105 3.75 -5.02 3.53
CA SER A 105 3.32 -5.17 2.13
C SER A 105 2.57 -3.92 1.65
N VAL A 106 1.70 -3.36 2.49
CA VAL A 106 0.98 -2.10 2.20
C VAL A 106 1.94 -0.91 2.12
N SER A 107 2.93 -0.79 3.02
CA SER A 107 3.96 0.26 2.98
C SER A 107 4.70 0.30 1.63
N ARG A 108 5.06 -0.87 1.07
CA ARG A 108 5.75 -0.93 -0.23
C ARG A 108 4.90 -0.34 -1.36
N ILE A 109 3.59 -0.54 -1.30
CA ILE A 109 2.64 0.01 -2.26
C ILE A 109 2.40 1.49 -2.00
N SER A 110 2.28 1.89 -0.73
CA SER A 110 1.97 3.26 -0.35
C SER A 110 3.04 4.25 -0.82
N LYS A 111 4.30 3.82 -0.87
CA LYS A 111 5.43 4.58 -1.46
C LYS A 111 5.22 4.96 -2.94
N ARG A 112 4.32 4.27 -3.64
CA ARG A 112 3.97 4.52 -5.05
C ARG A 112 2.67 5.33 -5.21
N CYS A 113 2.00 5.71 -4.13
CA CYS A 113 0.81 6.55 -4.18
C CYS A 113 1.15 7.98 -4.62
N ASP A 114 0.20 8.67 -5.23
CA ASP A 114 0.36 10.09 -5.57
C ASP A 114 0.22 11.01 -4.34
N ASP A 115 -0.62 10.59 -3.38
CA ASP A 115 -0.84 11.29 -2.12
C ASP A 115 0.40 11.25 -1.21
N PRO A 116 0.98 12.40 -0.84
CA PRO A 116 2.13 12.47 0.07
C PRO A 116 1.88 11.83 1.44
N ILE A 117 0.66 11.93 1.98
CA ILE A 117 0.29 11.39 3.30
C ILE A 117 0.29 9.85 3.24
N LEU A 118 -0.20 9.27 2.15
CA LEU A 118 -0.16 7.81 1.98
C LEU A 118 1.28 7.28 1.86
N ARG A 119 2.21 8.06 1.30
CA ARG A 119 3.63 7.66 1.23
C ARG A 119 4.28 7.54 2.61
N THR A 120 3.77 8.24 3.62
CA THR A 120 4.25 8.16 5.00
C THR A 120 3.54 7.10 5.83
N PHE A 121 2.73 6.22 5.22
CA PHE A 121 1.99 5.16 5.90
C PHE A 121 2.85 4.32 6.85
N GLU A 122 4.07 3.92 6.45
CA GLU A 122 4.95 3.10 7.29
C GLU A 122 5.26 3.79 8.63
N THR A 123 5.68 5.05 8.57
CA THR A 123 5.98 5.85 9.76
C THR A 123 4.75 6.05 10.63
N LEU A 124 3.60 6.36 10.02
CA LEU A 124 2.35 6.58 10.74
C LEU A 124 1.82 5.30 11.39
N PHE A 125 1.96 4.17 10.71
CA PHE A 125 1.58 2.87 11.25
C PHE A 125 2.48 2.48 12.42
N ASP A 126 3.80 2.68 12.30
CA ASP A 126 4.74 2.39 13.38
C ASP A 126 4.51 3.33 14.58
N GLU A 127 4.23 4.61 14.35
CA GLU A 127 3.88 5.56 15.41
C GLU A 127 2.59 5.14 16.12
N PHE A 128 1.52 4.86 15.36
CA PHE A 128 0.26 4.36 15.90
C PHE A 128 0.45 3.08 16.73
N ALA A 129 1.22 2.11 16.21
CA ALA A 129 1.47 0.84 16.90
C ALA A 129 2.22 1.00 18.23
N ASN A 130 3.02 2.07 18.39
CA ASN A 130 3.83 2.31 19.59
C ASN A 130 3.21 3.31 20.58
N SER A 131 2.39 4.25 20.11
CA SER A 131 1.91 5.38 20.92
C SER A 131 0.41 5.64 20.85
N ASP A 132 -0.35 4.86 20.08
CA ASP A 132 -1.79 5.07 19.80
C ASP A 132 -2.08 6.46 19.19
N HIS A 133 -1.07 7.08 18.58
CA HIS A 133 -1.21 8.38 17.95
C HIS A 133 -1.71 8.24 16.49
N ASP A 134 -2.92 8.72 16.24
CA ASP A 134 -3.55 8.75 14.91
C ASP A 134 -3.87 10.19 14.46
N PRO A 135 -2.88 10.94 13.94
CA PRO A 135 -3.07 12.35 13.58
C PRO A 135 -4.03 12.56 12.41
N TYR A 136 -4.33 11.51 11.64
CA TYR A 136 -5.17 11.56 10.45
C TYR A 136 -6.53 10.87 10.62
N ASN A 137 -6.85 10.38 11.83
CA ASN A 137 -8.07 9.62 12.12
C ASN A 137 -8.31 8.48 11.11
N TRP A 138 -7.26 7.69 10.84
CA TRP A 138 -7.33 6.49 10.00
C TRP A 138 -8.01 5.30 10.68
N THR A 139 -8.16 5.36 11.99
CA THR A 139 -8.90 4.37 12.77
C THR A 139 -10.37 4.37 12.37
N LEU A 140 -10.87 3.18 12.01
CA LEU A 140 -12.24 2.99 11.58
C LEU A 140 -13.00 2.18 12.62
N ASN A 141 -14.28 2.51 12.83
CA ASN A 141 -15.15 1.62 13.58
C ASN A 141 -15.51 0.38 12.75
N SER A 142 -16.05 -0.65 13.42
CA SER A 142 -16.38 -1.93 12.77
C SER A 142 -17.31 -1.79 11.54
N LYS A 143 -18.29 -0.88 11.58
CA LYS A 143 -19.21 -0.64 10.47
C LYS A 143 -18.52 0.00 9.26
N GLU A 144 -17.64 0.97 9.51
CA GLU A 144 -16.83 1.61 8.48
C GLU A 144 -15.85 0.62 7.86
N MET A 145 -15.20 -0.19 8.69
CA MET A 145 -14.28 -1.22 8.24
C MET A 145 -15.00 -2.25 7.36
N GLU A 146 -16.17 -2.74 7.77
CA GLU A 146 -16.99 -3.64 6.96
C GLU A 146 -17.35 -3.05 5.58
N ALA A 147 -17.62 -1.74 5.51
CA ALA A 147 -17.83 -1.06 4.24
C ALA A 147 -16.55 -1.01 3.38
N LYS A 148 -15.37 -0.82 3.98
CA LYS A 148 -14.08 -0.90 3.28
C LYS A 148 -13.78 -2.32 2.79
N ILE A 149 -14.07 -3.34 3.58
CA ILE A 149 -13.91 -4.76 3.21
C ILE A 149 -14.76 -5.09 1.99
N LYS A 150 -16.05 -4.75 2.00
CA LYS A 150 -16.93 -4.93 0.83
C LYS A 150 -16.41 -4.21 -0.41
N LYS A 151 -15.81 -3.04 -0.24
CA LYS A 151 -15.18 -2.30 -1.34
C LYS A 151 -13.94 -3.02 -1.86
N MET A 152 -13.09 -3.55 -0.98
CA MET A 152 -11.92 -4.36 -1.38
C MET A 152 -12.34 -5.62 -2.15
N GLU A 153 -13.38 -6.34 -1.70
CA GLU A 153 -13.88 -7.53 -2.39
C GLU A 153 -14.38 -7.23 -3.80
N ARG A 154 -15.04 -6.09 -4.00
CA ARG A 154 -15.44 -5.62 -5.33
C ARG A 154 -14.23 -5.34 -6.22
N TYR A 155 -13.17 -4.73 -5.68
CA TYR A 155 -11.93 -4.50 -6.44
C TYR A 155 -11.21 -5.78 -6.79
N VAL A 156 -11.13 -6.75 -5.87
CA VAL A 156 -10.57 -8.07 -6.13
C VAL A 156 -11.35 -8.75 -7.25
N THR A 157 -12.68 -8.73 -7.19
CA THR A 157 -13.55 -9.32 -8.22
C THR A 157 -13.36 -8.64 -9.58
N ALA A 158 -13.38 -7.32 -9.63
CA ALA A 158 -13.15 -6.56 -10.86
C ALA A 158 -11.77 -6.84 -11.47
N THR A 159 -10.75 -6.97 -10.62
CA THR A 159 -9.38 -7.27 -11.06
C THR A 159 -9.24 -8.70 -11.59
N ALA A 160 -9.94 -9.66 -10.99
CA ALA A 160 -10.00 -11.04 -11.48
C ALA A 160 -10.69 -11.14 -12.85
N ILE A 161 -11.79 -10.39 -13.05
CA ILE A 161 -12.45 -10.28 -14.35
C ILE A 161 -11.49 -9.66 -15.37
N LEU A 162 -10.85 -8.53 -15.02
CA LEU A 162 -9.88 -7.88 -15.89
C LEU A 162 -8.75 -8.83 -16.31
N TYR A 163 -8.22 -9.62 -15.37
CA TYR A 163 -7.18 -10.62 -15.67
C TYR A 163 -7.65 -11.63 -16.72
N ARG A 164 -8.86 -12.18 -16.55
CA ARG A 164 -9.45 -13.12 -17.50
C ARG A 164 -9.67 -12.50 -18.88
N GLU A 165 -10.15 -11.26 -18.95
CA GLU A 165 -10.38 -10.60 -20.24
C GLU A 165 -9.07 -10.28 -20.97
N ILE A 166 -7.99 -9.95 -20.25
CA ILE A 166 -6.65 -9.78 -20.86
C ILE A 166 -6.12 -11.10 -21.43
N ASP A 167 -6.32 -12.21 -20.72
CA ASP A 167 -5.94 -13.55 -21.20
C ASP A 167 -6.73 -13.93 -22.47
N ASN A 168 -8.06 -13.71 -22.45
CA ASN A 168 -8.92 -13.91 -23.61
C ASN A 168 -8.47 -13.07 -24.82
N LEU A 169 -8.13 -11.79 -24.61
CA LEU A 169 -7.66 -10.91 -25.68
C LEU A 169 -6.37 -11.43 -26.30
N THR A 170 -5.42 -11.88 -25.46
CA THR A 170 -4.13 -12.44 -25.91
C THR A 170 -4.36 -13.68 -26.78
N VAL A 171 -5.30 -14.56 -26.41
CA VAL A 171 -5.67 -15.73 -27.22
C VAL A 171 -6.24 -15.34 -28.58
N ILE A 172 -7.06 -14.29 -28.62
CA ILE A 172 -7.66 -13.79 -29.87
C ILE A 172 -6.58 -13.17 -30.76
N GLU A 173 -5.69 -12.34 -30.21
CA GLU A 173 -4.58 -11.71 -30.92
C GLU A 173 -3.67 -12.75 -31.57
N ASN A 174 -3.25 -13.78 -30.82
CA ASN A 174 -2.43 -14.87 -31.37
C ASN A 174 -3.11 -15.59 -32.53
N LYS A 175 -4.43 -15.83 -32.44
CA LYS A 175 -5.20 -16.44 -33.54
C LYS A 175 -5.25 -15.55 -34.78
N PHE A 176 -5.35 -14.23 -34.60
CA PHE A 176 -5.31 -13.30 -35.73
C PHE A 176 -3.94 -13.28 -36.40
N GLU A 177 -2.85 -13.28 -35.63
CA GLU A 177 -1.49 -13.35 -36.17
C GLU A 177 -1.26 -14.65 -36.97
N GLU A 178 -1.71 -15.81 -36.46
CA GLU A 178 -1.65 -17.08 -37.19
C GLU A 178 -2.42 -17.06 -38.53
N ILE A 179 -3.52 -16.31 -38.61
CA ILE A 179 -4.31 -16.20 -39.85
C ILE A 179 -3.59 -15.31 -40.85
N ILE A 180 -2.96 -14.23 -40.39
CA ILE A 180 -2.20 -13.31 -41.24
C ILE A 180 -0.95 -13.99 -41.79
N ASP A 181 -0.22 -14.77 -40.98
CA ASP A 181 0.98 -15.51 -41.40
C ASP A 181 0.70 -16.66 -42.37
N LYS A 182 -0.57 -17.07 -42.53
CA LYS A 182 -1.01 -18.12 -43.46
C LYS A 182 -1.49 -17.58 -44.82
N GLN A 183 -1.55 -16.25 -45.02
CA GLN A 183 -1.87 -15.61 -46.31
C GLN A 183 -0.61 -15.15 -47.05
#